data_AF-A0ABD5VTE4-F1
#
_entry.id   AF-A0ABD5VTE4-F1
#
_cell.length_a   1.000
_cell.length_b   1.000
_cell.length_c   1.000
_cell.angle_alpha   90.00
_cell.angle_beta   90.00
_cell.angle_gamma   90.00
#
_symmetry.space_group_name_H-M   'P 1'
#
loop_
_entity.id
_entity.type
_entity.pdbx_description
1 polymer ?
#
loop_
_entity_poly.entity_id
_entity_poly.type
_entity_poly.pdbx_seq_one_letter_code
_entity_poly.pdbx_strand_id
1 'polypeptide(L)'
;MLRLALAVTLGVALLAAAAPAVDDARATNADRQVLRQADSVTDAAVRLTDRSDPVPPHLPGARRTVTVTLPDDTPSSTGLDYLAVGGTPAGVDAPDPRDGDVIVYRLDGQRPRVVHVDVDLRATADVDDSPVVLRDDATLVLRLVSHDGRPIVVVDR
;
A
#
# COMPACT_ATOMS: atom_id res chain seq x y z
N MET A 1 -23.61 -45.39 -15.96
CA MET A 1 -23.98 -43.97 -15.80
C MET A 1 -23.85 -43.46 -14.37
N LEU A 2 -24.29 -44.23 -13.35
CA LEU A 2 -24.12 -43.86 -11.93
C LEU A 2 -22.65 -43.53 -11.54
N ARG A 3 -21.68 -44.31 -12.03
CA ARG A 3 -20.24 -44.05 -11.75
C ARG A 3 -19.76 -42.68 -12.24
N LEU A 4 -20.21 -42.24 -13.41
CA LEU A 4 -19.87 -40.93 -13.95
C LEU A 4 -20.51 -39.81 -13.11
N ALA A 5 -21.80 -39.96 -12.79
CA ALA A 5 -22.51 -39.01 -11.96
C ALA A 5 -21.86 -38.87 -10.57
N LEU A 6 -21.53 -39.99 -9.92
CA LEU A 6 -20.82 -39.99 -8.63
C LEU A 6 -19.45 -39.30 -8.72
N ALA A 7 -18.68 -39.58 -9.78
CA ALA A 7 -17.37 -38.96 -9.98
C ALA A 7 -17.49 -37.44 -10.16
N VAL A 8 -18.46 -36.97 -10.93
CA VAL A 8 -18.72 -35.53 -11.13
C VAL A 8 -19.16 -34.87 -9.83
N THR A 9 -20.13 -35.45 -9.12
CA THR A 9 -20.60 -34.90 -7.84
C THR A 9 -19.49 -34.83 -6.81
N LEU A 10 -18.66 -35.87 -6.71
CA LEU A 10 -17.50 -35.88 -5.82
C LEU A 10 -16.48 -34.81 -6.22
N GLY A 11 -16.20 -34.66 -7.52
CA GLY A 11 -15.30 -33.62 -8.03
C GLY A 11 -15.77 -32.22 -7.67
N VAL A 12 -17.05 -31.92 -7.88
CA VAL A 12 -17.64 -30.61 -7.50
C VAL A 12 -17.59 -30.40 -5.99
N ALA A 13 -17.90 -31.42 -5.19
CA ALA A 13 -17.83 -31.32 -3.73
C ALA A 13 -16.40 -31.01 -3.24
N LEU A 14 -15.38 -31.64 -3.83
CA LEU A 14 -13.98 -31.36 -3.50
C LEU A 14 -13.56 -29.95 -3.92
N LEU A 15 -13.96 -29.49 -5.10
CA LEU A 15 -13.66 -28.13 -5.56
C LEU A 15 -14.33 -27.07 -4.66
N ALA A 16 -15.59 -27.28 -4.30
CA ALA A 16 -16.31 -26.39 -3.40
C ALA A 16 -15.67 -26.34 -2.01
N ALA A 17 -15.19 -27.48 -1.49
CA ALA A 17 -14.48 -27.54 -0.21
C ALA A 17 -13.10 -26.85 -0.26
N ALA A 18 -12.43 -26.83 -1.42
CA ALA A 18 -11.11 -26.23 -1.58
C ALA A 18 -11.15 -24.72 -1.86
N ALA A 19 -12.26 -24.18 -2.36
CA ALA A 19 -12.37 -22.78 -2.79
C ALA A 19 -11.94 -21.75 -1.70
N PRO A 20 -12.38 -21.84 -0.43
CA PRO A 20 -11.97 -20.88 0.60
C PRO A 20 -10.47 -20.87 0.85
N ALA A 21 -9.82 -22.04 0.80
CA ALA A 21 -8.38 -22.14 1.00
C ALA A 21 -7.59 -21.51 -0.17
N VAL A 22 -8.13 -21.57 -1.39
CA VAL A 22 -7.55 -20.89 -2.55
C VAL A 22 -7.70 -19.38 -2.41
N ASP A 23 -8.87 -18.89 -2.00
CA ASP A 23 -9.11 -17.46 -1.80
C ASP A 23 -8.21 -16.87 -0.70
N ASP A 24 -8.03 -17.58 0.42
CA ASP A 24 -7.10 -17.17 1.48
C ASP A 24 -5.64 -17.13 0.98
N ALA A 25 -5.24 -18.09 0.15
CA ALA A 25 -3.89 -18.11 -0.42
C ALA A 25 -3.67 -16.94 -1.40
N ARG A 26 -4.68 -16.62 -2.23
CA ARG A 26 -4.67 -15.48 -3.15
C ARG A 26 -4.55 -14.16 -2.39
N ALA A 27 -5.34 -13.99 -1.34
CA ALA A 27 -5.31 -12.79 -0.49
C ALA A 27 -3.96 -12.66 0.22
N THR A 28 -3.42 -13.76 0.76
CA THR A 28 -2.11 -13.78 1.43
C THR A 28 -0.98 -13.40 0.48
N ASN A 29 -1.02 -13.84 -0.78
CA ASN A 29 -0.01 -13.49 -1.77
C ASN A 29 -0.05 -12.00 -2.12
N ALA A 30 -1.26 -11.47 -2.35
CA ALA A 30 -1.49 -10.04 -2.59
C ALA A 30 -1.03 -9.18 -1.41
N ASP A 31 -1.38 -9.59 -0.19
CA ASP A 31 -0.99 -8.92 1.06
C ASP A 31 0.53 -8.81 1.18
N ARG A 32 1.26 -9.92 0.96
CA ARG A 32 2.72 -9.91 0.96
C ARG A 32 3.30 -9.02 -0.13
N GLN A 33 2.66 -8.93 -1.29
CA GLN A 33 3.12 -8.04 -2.36
C GLN A 33 2.97 -6.58 -1.96
N VAL A 34 1.79 -6.18 -1.47
CA VAL A 34 1.53 -4.79 -1.04
C VAL A 34 2.46 -4.40 0.11
N LEU A 35 2.65 -5.29 1.10
CA LEU A 35 3.58 -5.04 2.20
C LEU A 35 5.01 -4.78 1.71
N ARG A 36 5.52 -5.57 0.75
CA ARG A 36 6.84 -5.29 0.15
C ARG A 36 6.92 -3.94 -0.55
N GLN A 37 5.83 -3.49 -1.18
CA GLN A 37 5.79 -2.16 -1.81
C GLN A 37 5.75 -1.05 -0.76
N ALA A 38 4.93 -1.20 0.28
CA ALA A 38 4.88 -0.27 1.40
C ALA A 38 6.25 -0.17 2.09
N ASP A 39 6.89 -1.30 2.36
CA ASP A 39 8.25 -1.36 2.89
C ASP A 39 9.23 -0.62 1.98
N SER A 40 9.14 -0.79 0.65
CA SER A 40 10.02 -0.10 -0.30
C SER A 40 9.88 1.43 -0.25
N VAL A 41 8.65 1.92 -0.12
CA VAL A 41 8.35 3.36 0.03
C VAL A 41 8.87 3.87 1.36
N THR A 42 8.57 3.20 2.46
CA THR A 42 9.07 3.51 3.82
C THR A 42 10.58 3.58 3.84
N ASP A 43 11.25 2.55 3.34
CA ASP A 43 12.69 2.47 3.24
C ASP A 43 13.29 3.61 2.41
N ALA A 44 12.63 4.00 1.32
CA ALA A 44 13.07 5.10 0.49
C ALA A 44 12.92 6.46 1.19
N ALA A 45 11.83 6.66 1.94
CA ALA A 45 11.59 7.84 2.76
C ALA A 45 12.60 7.95 3.91
N VAL A 46 12.80 6.88 4.69
CA VAL A 46 13.78 6.81 5.78
C VAL A 46 15.20 7.06 5.26
N ARG A 47 15.58 6.45 4.13
CA ARG A 47 16.91 6.72 3.55
C ARG A 47 17.06 8.17 3.07
N LEU A 48 15.97 8.83 2.72
CA LEU A 48 15.99 10.23 2.30
C LEU A 48 16.24 11.14 3.51
N THR A 49 15.52 10.90 4.62
CA THR A 49 15.68 11.63 5.89
C THR A 49 17.05 11.38 6.54
N ASP A 50 17.56 10.15 6.50
CA ASP A 50 18.82 9.79 7.15
C ASP A 50 20.07 10.34 6.45
N ARG A 51 19.99 10.61 5.14
CA ARG A 51 21.17 10.90 4.30
C ARG A 51 21.16 12.29 3.66
N SER A 52 20.12 13.07 3.89
CA SER A 52 19.94 14.36 3.22
C SER A 52 19.42 15.39 4.19
N ASP A 53 19.81 16.65 3.99
CA ASP A 53 19.27 17.76 4.76
C ASP A 53 17.95 18.26 4.13
N PRO A 54 16.90 18.48 4.93
CA PRO A 54 15.65 19.03 4.44
C PRO A 54 15.82 20.50 4.03
N VAL A 55 15.20 20.89 2.92
CA VAL A 55 15.21 22.28 2.42
C VAL A 55 13.79 22.83 2.37
N PRO A 56 13.60 24.17 2.43
CA PRO A 56 12.29 24.78 2.25
C PRO A 56 11.56 24.27 0.98
N PRO A 57 10.22 24.16 0.98
CA PRO A 57 9.48 23.44 -0.08
C PRO A 57 9.60 24.03 -1.49
N HIS A 58 9.96 25.32 -1.58
CA HIS A 58 10.15 26.06 -2.84
C HIS A 58 11.55 25.88 -3.44
N LEU A 59 12.46 25.20 -2.75
CA LEU A 59 13.81 24.90 -3.23
C LEU A 59 13.91 23.45 -3.72
N PRO A 60 14.79 23.17 -4.70
CA PRO A 60 15.06 21.79 -5.12
C PRO A 60 15.79 21.02 -4.01
N GLY A 61 15.05 20.14 -3.34
CA GLY A 61 15.56 19.27 -2.27
C GLY A 61 16.02 17.90 -2.77
N ALA A 62 16.50 17.09 -1.82
CA ALA A 62 16.78 15.68 -2.07
C ALA A 62 15.50 14.96 -2.48
N ARG A 63 15.59 14.13 -3.51
CA ARG A 63 14.47 13.37 -4.06
C ARG A 63 14.85 11.96 -4.41
N ARG A 64 13.87 11.07 -4.38
CA ARG A 64 14.03 9.66 -4.77
C ARG A 64 12.79 9.17 -5.47
N THR A 65 12.99 8.38 -6.52
CA THR A 65 11.91 7.78 -7.28
C THR A 65 11.74 6.32 -6.86
N VAL A 66 10.50 5.90 -6.61
CA VAL A 66 10.13 4.53 -6.21
C VAL A 66 9.04 4.03 -7.17
N THR A 67 9.26 2.88 -7.80
CA THR A 67 8.23 2.21 -8.58
C THR A 67 7.43 1.31 -7.66
N VAL A 68 6.11 1.47 -7.66
CA VAL A 68 5.16 0.68 -6.87
C VAL A 68 4.38 -0.22 -7.82
N THR A 69 4.50 -1.54 -7.61
CA THR A 69 3.78 -2.56 -8.40
C THR A 69 2.70 -3.24 -7.56
N LEU A 70 1.44 -3.01 -7.91
CA LEU A 70 0.28 -3.45 -7.15
C LEU A 70 -0.23 -4.82 -7.65
N PRO A 71 -0.87 -5.62 -6.78
CA PRO A 71 -1.40 -6.91 -7.20
C PRO A 71 -2.65 -6.73 -8.07
N ASP A 72 -2.66 -7.40 -9.21
CA ASP A 72 -3.83 -7.54 -10.08
C ASP A 72 -4.69 -8.75 -9.66
N ASP A 73 -5.99 -8.69 -9.96
CA ASP A 73 -6.89 -9.84 -9.77
C ASP A 73 -6.55 -10.96 -10.76
N THR A 74 -5.95 -12.02 -10.24
CA THR A 74 -5.46 -13.17 -11.01
C THR A 74 -5.78 -14.49 -10.30
N PRO A 75 -5.70 -15.66 -10.96
CA PRO A 75 -5.94 -16.94 -10.30
C PRO A 75 -5.06 -17.20 -9.05
N SER A 76 -3.93 -16.51 -8.92
CA SER A 76 -2.99 -16.65 -7.80
C SER A 76 -2.90 -15.45 -6.85
N SER A 77 -3.59 -14.35 -7.15
CA SER A 77 -3.57 -13.11 -6.35
C SER A 77 -4.93 -12.44 -6.33
N THR A 78 -5.33 -11.94 -5.16
CA THR A 78 -6.48 -11.04 -5.05
C THR A 78 -6.07 -9.64 -5.54
N GLY A 79 -6.97 -8.94 -6.22
CA GLY A 79 -6.76 -7.57 -6.64
C GLY A 79 -6.68 -6.58 -5.47
N LEU A 80 -6.18 -5.38 -5.78
CA LEU A 80 -6.15 -4.25 -4.86
C LEU A 80 -7.30 -3.27 -5.15
N ASP A 81 -8.04 -2.90 -4.10
CA ASP A 81 -9.02 -1.81 -4.19
C ASP A 81 -8.32 -0.45 -4.18
N TYR A 82 -7.37 -0.26 -3.26
CA TYR A 82 -6.50 0.92 -3.18
C TYR A 82 -5.28 0.71 -2.26
N LEU A 83 -4.27 1.57 -2.47
CA LEU A 83 -3.16 1.85 -1.56
C LEU A 83 -3.09 3.38 -1.38
N ALA A 84 -3.14 3.85 -0.14
CA ALA A 84 -3.10 5.25 0.24
C ALA A 84 -1.82 5.51 1.06
N VAL A 85 -1.10 6.58 0.71
CA VAL A 85 0.18 6.96 1.33
C VAL A 85 0.06 8.38 1.86
N GLY A 86 0.45 8.62 3.11
CA GLY A 86 0.46 9.96 3.70
C GLY A 86 -0.92 10.41 4.18
N GLY A 87 -1.57 9.56 4.97
CA GLY A 87 -2.93 9.76 5.46
C GLY A 87 -3.92 8.65 5.12
N THR A 88 -5.17 8.85 5.53
CA THR A 88 -6.24 7.84 5.46
C THR A 88 -7.31 8.19 4.41
N PRO A 89 -7.78 7.22 3.61
CA PRO A 89 -8.94 7.43 2.76
C PRO A 89 -10.22 7.66 3.59
N ALA A 90 -11.18 8.36 3.00
CA ALA A 90 -12.46 8.63 3.65
C ALA A 90 -13.14 7.35 4.18
N GLY A 91 -13.53 7.37 5.45
CA GLY A 91 -14.19 6.24 6.13
C GLY A 91 -13.23 5.21 6.76
N VAL A 92 -11.92 5.46 6.73
CA VAL A 92 -10.93 4.72 7.52
C VAL A 92 -10.45 5.62 8.66
N ASP A 93 -10.51 5.12 9.89
CA ASP A 93 -9.96 5.80 11.06
C ASP A 93 -8.67 5.07 11.48
N ALA A 94 -7.54 5.67 11.16
CA ALA A 94 -6.22 5.18 11.52
C ALA A 94 -5.34 6.39 11.86
N PRO A 95 -5.13 6.69 13.17
CA PRO A 95 -4.40 7.87 13.58
C PRO A 95 -2.90 7.73 13.33
N ASP A 96 -2.27 8.84 12.99
CA ASP A 96 -0.82 8.89 12.78
C ASP A 96 -0.04 8.67 14.09
N PRO A 97 1.13 8.03 14.01
CA PRO A 97 2.12 8.07 15.07
C PRO A 97 2.67 9.50 15.24
N ARG A 98 3.23 9.81 16.42
CA ARG A 98 3.61 11.20 16.81
C ARG A 98 4.56 11.91 15.85
N ASP A 99 5.45 11.17 15.20
CA ASP A 99 6.51 11.67 14.31
C ASP A 99 6.54 10.86 13.01
N GLY A 100 5.38 10.38 12.56
CA GLY A 100 5.27 9.51 11.40
C GLY A 100 3.87 9.53 10.81
N ASP A 101 3.62 8.59 9.91
CA ASP A 101 2.40 8.54 9.12
C ASP A 101 1.93 7.08 8.94
N VAL A 102 0.86 6.90 8.19
CA VAL A 102 0.29 5.64 7.79
C VAL A 102 0.30 5.44 6.28
N ILE A 103 0.48 4.18 5.91
CA ILE A 103 0.14 3.64 4.60
C ILE A 103 -1.06 2.72 4.80
N VAL A 104 -2.16 3.00 4.12
CA VAL A 104 -3.40 2.22 4.23
C VAL A 104 -3.70 1.53 2.92
N TYR A 105 -3.97 0.23 2.94
CA TYR A 105 -4.39 -0.48 1.73
C TYR A 105 -5.60 -1.36 1.97
N ARG A 106 -6.30 -1.70 0.90
CA ARG A 106 -7.41 -2.65 0.93
C ARG A 106 -7.33 -3.54 -0.30
N LEU A 107 -7.40 -4.85 -0.07
CA LEU A 107 -7.59 -5.83 -1.14
C LEU A 107 -9.08 -5.99 -1.43
N ASP A 108 -9.42 -6.42 -2.64
CA ASP A 108 -10.81 -6.56 -3.08
C ASP A 108 -11.64 -7.40 -2.10
N GLY A 109 -12.72 -6.81 -1.59
CA GLY A 109 -13.63 -7.45 -0.64
C GLY A 109 -13.06 -7.69 0.76
N GLN A 110 -11.86 -7.19 1.06
CA GLN A 110 -11.21 -7.31 2.37
C GLN A 110 -11.35 -6.03 3.20
N ARG A 111 -11.02 -6.12 4.49
CA ARG A 111 -10.94 -4.93 5.36
C ARG A 111 -9.67 -4.13 5.08
N PRO A 112 -9.70 -2.79 5.27
CA PRO A 112 -8.49 -1.98 5.23
C PRO A 112 -7.43 -2.48 6.20
N ARG A 113 -6.18 -2.37 5.80
CA ARG A 113 -4.98 -2.65 6.61
C ARG A 113 -4.14 -1.40 6.70
N VAL A 114 -3.51 -1.23 7.86
CA VAL A 114 -2.72 -0.04 8.21
C VAL A 114 -1.29 -0.48 8.47
N VAL A 115 -0.35 0.23 7.84
CA VAL A 115 1.09 0.10 8.04
C VAL A 115 1.58 1.44 8.57
N HIS A 116 2.21 1.44 9.74
CA HIS A 116 2.78 2.65 10.31
C HIS A 116 4.18 2.89 9.74
N VAL A 117 4.51 4.16 9.52
CA VAL A 117 5.78 4.63 8.97
C VAL A 117 6.36 5.64 9.93
N ASP A 118 7.66 5.52 10.26
CA ASP A 118 8.36 6.43 11.17
C ASP A 118 8.84 7.73 10.47
N VAL A 119 8.11 8.16 9.44
CA VAL A 119 8.39 9.36 8.64
C VAL A 119 7.06 10.04 8.32
N ASP A 120 6.99 11.36 8.48
CA ASP A 120 5.84 12.19 8.09
C ASP A 120 5.76 12.26 6.55
N LEU A 121 4.70 11.66 5.97
CA LEU A 121 4.52 11.50 4.52
C LEU A 121 3.35 12.38 4.06
N ARG A 122 3.54 13.31 3.12
CA ARG A 122 2.42 14.16 2.69
C ARG A 122 2.27 14.20 1.18
N ALA A 123 1.05 14.22 0.66
CA ALA A 123 0.85 14.49 -0.77
C ALA A 123 1.30 15.91 -1.15
N THR A 124 1.25 16.85 -0.21
CA THR A 124 1.75 18.21 -0.36
C THR A 124 2.25 18.73 0.98
N ALA A 125 3.20 19.66 0.96
CA ALA A 125 3.80 20.18 2.19
C ALA A 125 2.78 20.90 3.10
N ASP A 126 1.75 21.51 2.51
CA ASP A 126 0.83 22.41 3.22
C ASP A 126 -0.47 21.73 3.70
N VAL A 127 -0.70 20.48 3.32
CA VAL A 127 -1.93 19.74 3.67
C VAL A 127 -1.53 18.41 4.25
N ASP A 128 -1.87 18.24 5.52
CA ASP A 128 -1.75 16.97 6.24
C ASP A 128 -2.97 16.08 5.99
N ASP A 129 -2.85 14.77 6.25
CA ASP A 129 -3.95 13.81 6.15
C ASP A 129 -4.64 13.70 4.77
N SER A 130 -3.98 14.16 3.71
CA SER A 130 -4.48 14.08 2.33
C SER A 130 -3.69 13.03 1.55
N PRO A 131 -4.16 11.77 1.49
CA PRO A 131 -3.36 10.68 0.95
C PRO A 131 -3.19 10.75 -0.57
N VAL A 132 -2.01 10.29 -1.02
CA VAL A 132 -1.82 9.86 -2.41
C VAL A 132 -2.45 8.48 -2.58
N VAL A 133 -3.53 8.40 -3.36
CA VAL A 133 -4.26 7.13 -3.58
C VAL A 133 -3.86 6.49 -4.91
N LEU A 134 -3.34 5.27 -4.82
CA LEU A 134 -2.99 4.40 -5.92
C LEU A 134 -4.00 3.27 -6.06
N ARG A 135 -4.37 2.96 -7.31
CA ARG A 135 -5.24 1.82 -7.67
C ARG A 135 -4.60 0.88 -8.68
N ASP A 136 -3.54 1.35 -9.32
CA ASP A 136 -2.77 0.65 -10.33
C ASP A 136 -1.30 0.97 -10.07
N ASP A 137 -0.42 0.27 -10.79
CA ASP A 137 1.01 0.56 -10.82
C ASP A 137 1.29 2.07 -10.97
N ALA A 138 2.29 2.53 -10.21
CA ALA A 138 2.63 3.94 -10.18
C ALA A 138 4.12 4.14 -9.91
N THR A 139 4.63 5.27 -10.36
CA THR A 139 5.94 5.77 -9.95
C THR A 139 5.70 6.89 -8.96
N LEU A 140 6.30 6.81 -7.78
CA LEU A 140 6.25 7.85 -6.77
C LEU A 140 7.56 8.63 -6.77
N VAL A 141 7.47 9.94 -6.64
CA VAL A 141 8.60 10.83 -6.39
C VAL A 141 8.50 11.30 -4.95
N LEU A 142 9.43 10.83 -4.13
CA LEU A 142 9.59 11.25 -2.74
C LEU A 142 10.54 12.43 -2.70
N ARG A 143 10.19 13.48 -1.98
CA ARG A 143 11.02 14.68 -1.83
C ARG A 143 11.06 15.12 -0.38
N LEU A 144 12.27 15.27 0.14
CA LEU A 144 12.47 15.74 1.52
C LEU A 144 12.45 17.26 1.54
N VAL A 145 11.56 17.82 2.37
CA VAL A 145 11.45 19.26 2.60
C VAL A 145 11.38 19.57 4.08
N SER A 146 11.67 20.82 4.44
CA SER A 146 11.46 21.36 5.78
C SER A 146 10.15 22.14 5.81
N HIS A 147 9.24 21.77 6.69
CA HIS A 147 8.00 22.48 6.96
C HIS A 147 7.92 22.75 8.47
N ASP A 148 7.73 24.01 8.87
CA ASP A 148 7.75 24.44 10.28
C ASP A 148 8.96 23.93 11.09
N GLY A 149 10.13 23.86 10.43
CA GLY A 149 11.38 23.39 11.05
C GLY A 149 11.48 21.88 11.23
N ARG A 150 10.53 21.10 10.70
CA ARG A 150 10.53 19.63 10.75
C ARG A 150 10.76 19.02 9.37
N PRO A 151 11.45 17.87 9.29
CA PRO A 151 11.56 17.13 8.03
C PRO A 151 10.23 16.45 7.71
N ILE A 152 9.73 16.66 6.49
CA ILE A 152 8.59 15.93 5.93
C ILE A 152 8.96 15.39 4.55
N VAL A 153 8.38 14.26 4.16
CA VAL A 153 8.57 13.69 2.82
C VAL A 153 7.31 13.92 2.00
N VAL A 154 7.41 14.80 1.00
CA VAL A 154 6.35 15.02 0.04
C VAL A 154 6.35 13.89 -0.99
N VAL A 155 5.18 13.32 -1.24
CA VAL A 155 4.95 12.20 -2.15
C VAL A 155 4.15 12.71 -3.35
N ASP A 156 4.76 12.65 -4.54
CA ASP A 156 4.14 12.97 -5.81
C ASP A 156 4.02 11.70 -6.69
N ARG A 157 3.06 11.66 -7.62
CA ARG A 157 2.87 10.57 -8.60
C ARG A 157 3.31 11.00 -10.01
#